data_AF-A0A1W9LMP0-F1
#
_entry.id   AF-A0A1W9LMP0-F1
#
_cell.length_a   1.000
_cell.length_b   1.000
_cell.length_c   1.000
_cell.angle_alpha   90.00
_cell.angle_beta   90.00
_cell.angle_gamma   90.00
#
_symmetry.space_group_name_H-M   'P 1'
#
loop_
_entity.id
_entity.type
_entity.pdbx_description
1 polymer ?
#
loop_
_entity_poly.entity_id
_entity_poly.type
_entity_poly.pdbx_seq_one_letter_code
_entity_poly.pdbx_strand_id
1 'polypeptide(L)'
;MVLHRHLSISDKGKITTSSGGEAGGQAGDISLNVGNPELSGGASVASDATLSGGGRITVNPKDTVSLSDSSITTNVAQGTGRGGDITIGNPDTGTGSRFVILNHSRIQANAQDGDGGAVFVITENFLISFGSIVEASSARGNNGTVRIEAPDLDISGGLTILSGNFFDATRWASTPCEARSDEPESRFEVRTHIIRPVPFGDCLISDNADILSSEKQLTLLSIWL
;
A
#
# COMPACT_ATOMS: atom_id res chain seq x y z
N MET A 1 20.90 33.33 0.05
CA MET A 1 20.70 32.33 1.13
C MET A 1 19.20 32.08 1.22
N VAL A 2 18.70 30.98 0.65
CA VAL A 2 17.27 30.64 0.71
C VAL A 2 17.02 29.85 1.99
N LEU A 3 16.28 30.45 2.93
CA LEU A 3 15.84 29.77 4.15
C LEU A 3 14.74 28.76 3.79
N HIS A 4 15.07 27.48 3.85
CA HIS A 4 14.11 26.39 3.75
C HIS A 4 13.39 26.27 5.09
N ARG A 5 12.12 26.69 5.15
CA ARG A 5 11.28 26.52 6.34
C ARG A 5 10.73 25.09 6.33
N HIS A 6 11.51 24.14 6.81
CA HIS A 6 11.10 22.74 6.90
C HIS A 6 10.39 22.46 8.23
N LEU A 7 9.31 21.69 8.20
CA LEU A 7 8.66 21.14 9.39
C LEU A 7 8.58 19.64 9.21
N SER A 8 9.25 18.88 10.08
CA SER A 8 9.15 17.42 10.14
C SER A 8 8.52 17.01 11.46
N ILE A 9 7.50 16.16 11.40
CA ILE A 9 6.86 15.54 12.55
C ILE A 9 6.94 14.03 12.33
N SER A 10 7.70 13.34 13.16
CA SER A 10 7.90 11.88 13.07
C SER A 10 7.51 11.19 14.37
N ASP A 11 7.55 9.86 14.37
CA ASP A 11 7.54 9.00 15.58
C ASP A 11 6.39 9.31 16.55
N LYS A 12 5.17 9.38 16.00
CA LYS A 12 3.93 9.71 16.73
C LYS A 12 3.89 11.13 17.31
N GLY A 13 4.68 12.06 16.79
CA GLY A 13 4.61 13.48 17.12
C GLY A 13 3.20 14.05 16.89
N LYS A 14 2.75 14.94 17.78
CA LYS A 14 1.38 15.45 17.77
C LYS A 14 1.35 16.97 17.91
N ILE A 15 0.66 17.64 16.98
CA ILE A 15 0.20 19.03 17.14
C ILE A 15 -1.30 18.97 17.37
N THR A 16 -1.79 19.49 18.48
CA THR A 16 -3.20 19.38 18.78
C THR A 16 -3.78 20.56 19.52
N THR A 17 -5.01 20.88 19.14
CA THR A 17 -5.92 21.75 19.88
C THR A 17 -7.15 20.91 20.24
N SER A 18 -7.68 21.11 21.43
CA SER A 18 -8.91 20.42 21.82
C SER A 18 -9.78 21.24 22.74
N SER A 19 -11.08 20.98 22.70
CA SER A 19 -12.08 21.60 23.57
C SER A 19 -13.06 20.54 24.07
N GLY A 20 -13.25 20.43 25.39
CA GLY A 20 -14.00 19.32 25.98
C GLY A 20 -14.61 19.55 27.37
N GLY A 21 -15.01 20.77 27.72
CA GLY A 21 -15.74 21.05 28.98
C GLY A 21 -17.26 20.82 28.87
N GLU A 22 -17.97 20.70 30.01
CA GLU A 22 -19.43 20.50 30.03
C GLU A 22 -20.22 21.62 29.36
N ALA A 23 -19.66 22.83 29.32
CA ALA A 23 -20.25 23.97 28.62
C ALA A 23 -20.15 23.85 27.08
N GLY A 24 -19.28 22.97 26.57
CA GLY A 24 -18.93 22.91 25.15
C GLY A 24 -18.14 24.15 24.70
N GLY A 25 -17.28 23.96 23.72
CA GLY A 25 -16.54 25.06 23.09
C GLY A 25 -15.98 24.62 21.75
N GLN A 26 -15.80 25.57 20.83
CA GLN A 26 -15.15 25.29 19.56
C GLN A 26 -13.68 24.94 19.79
N ALA A 27 -13.18 23.91 19.10
CA ALA A 27 -11.76 23.60 19.15
C ALA A 27 -10.92 24.73 18.51
N GLY A 28 -9.69 24.90 19.00
CA GLY A 28 -8.81 25.97 18.55
C GLY A 28 -8.27 25.75 17.13
N ASP A 29 -7.88 26.84 16.49
CA ASP A 29 -7.34 26.80 15.13
C ASP A 29 -5.83 26.48 15.11
N ILE A 30 -5.40 25.71 14.10
CA ILE A 30 -3.99 25.37 13.84
C ILE A 30 -3.59 25.99 12.49
N SER A 31 -2.59 26.86 12.48
CA SER A 31 -2.04 27.45 11.25
C SER A 31 -0.57 27.06 11.09
N LEU A 32 -0.27 26.29 10.04
CA LEU A 32 1.08 25.84 9.68
C LEU A 32 1.56 26.59 8.44
N ASN A 33 2.43 27.59 8.64
CA ASN A 33 3.03 28.39 7.56
C ASN A 33 4.47 27.94 7.31
N VAL A 34 4.62 26.86 6.55
CA VAL A 34 5.88 26.12 6.40
C VAL A 34 6.15 25.86 4.92
N GLY A 35 7.42 25.69 4.54
CA GLY A 35 7.80 25.44 3.15
C GLY A 35 7.40 24.04 2.70
N ASN A 36 7.89 23.03 3.43
CA ASN A 36 7.70 21.63 3.13
C ASN A 36 7.31 20.91 4.43
N PRO A 37 6.01 20.79 4.74
CA PRO A 37 5.55 19.97 5.85
C PRO A 37 5.68 18.49 5.51
N GLU A 38 6.35 17.75 6.40
CA GLU A 38 6.50 16.31 6.35
C GLU A 38 5.99 15.70 7.65
N LEU A 39 5.04 14.77 7.54
CA LEU A 39 4.51 14.01 8.65
C LEU A 39 4.73 12.52 8.38
N SER A 40 5.35 11.82 9.32
CA SER A 40 5.69 10.41 9.17
C SER A 40 5.51 9.60 10.47
N GLY A 41 5.44 8.27 10.36
CA GLY A 41 5.56 7.37 11.50
C GLY A 41 4.48 7.52 12.58
N GLY A 42 3.22 7.72 12.18
CA GLY A 42 2.08 7.91 13.09
C GLY A 42 1.89 9.35 13.57
N ALA A 43 2.58 10.33 12.96
CA ALA A 43 2.41 11.73 13.30
C ALA A 43 0.97 12.22 13.07
N SER A 44 0.52 13.16 13.91
CA SER A 44 -0.84 13.70 13.83
C SER A 44 -0.92 15.21 14.04
N VAL A 45 -1.77 15.86 13.26
CA VAL A 45 -2.21 17.25 13.47
C VAL A 45 -3.71 17.21 13.66
N ALA A 46 -4.20 17.53 14.86
CA ALA A 46 -5.58 17.28 15.25
C ALA A 46 -6.23 18.46 15.96
N SER A 47 -7.41 18.87 15.51
CA SER A 47 -8.23 19.88 16.18
C SER A 47 -9.59 19.29 16.53
N ASP A 48 -9.72 18.77 17.75
CA ASP A 48 -10.88 17.95 18.17
C ASP A 48 -11.79 18.68 19.18
N ALA A 49 -13.10 18.57 19.01
CA ALA A 49 -14.09 19.10 19.95
C ALA A 49 -15.05 18.03 20.45
N THR A 50 -15.52 18.17 21.69
CA THR A 50 -16.46 17.21 22.27
C THR A 50 -17.92 17.51 21.93
N LEU A 51 -18.37 18.77 21.94
CA LEU A 51 -19.81 19.12 21.91
C LEU A 51 -20.23 20.17 20.86
N SER A 52 -19.32 21.10 20.52
CA SER A 52 -19.61 22.16 19.56
C SER A 52 -18.95 21.81 18.23
N GLY A 53 -18.13 22.69 17.66
CA GLY A 53 -17.52 22.49 16.35
C GLY A 53 -16.04 22.14 16.44
N GLY A 54 -15.58 21.37 15.45
CA GLY A 54 -14.17 21.23 15.13
C GLY A 54 -13.56 22.59 14.82
N GLY A 55 -12.26 22.72 15.07
CA GLY A 55 -11.50 23.92 14.74
C GLY A 55 -11.10 23.93 13.28
N ARG A 56 -10.32 24.94 12.91
CA ARG A 56 -9.75 25.06 11.56
C ARG A 56 -8.29 24.63 11.55
N ILE A 57 -7.92 23.77 10.61
CA ILE A 57 -6.52 23.46 10.30
C ILE A 57 -6.19 24.07 8.95
N THR A 58 -5.26 25.02 8.92
CA THR A 58 -4.75 25.62 7.69
C THR A 58 -3.27 25.31 7.53
N VAL A 59 -2.93 24.59 6.47
CA VAL A 59 -1.55 24.30 6.08
C VAL A 59 -1.25 25.13 4.84
N ASN A 60 -0.34 26.08 4.95
CA ASN A 60 0.14 26.91 3.84
C ASN A 60 1.55 26.44 3.45
N PRO A 61 1.68 25.36 2.66
CA PRO A 61 2.96 24.90 2.12
C PRO A 61 3.49 25.90 1.08
N LYS A 62 4.82 25.98 0.93
CA LYS A 62 5.42 26.67 -0.23
C LYS A 62 5.69 25.76 -1.41
N ASP A 63 5.88 24.47 -1.16
CA ASP A 63 6.31 23.53 -2.21
C ASP A 63 5.64 22.16 -2.10
N THR A 64 5.99 21.34 -1.10
CA THR A 64 5.48 19.95 -1.02
C THR A 64 4.92 19.62 0.36
N VAL A 65 3.72 19.04 0.40
CA VAL A 65 3.14 18.39 1.58
C VAL A 65 3.33 16.88 1.45
N SER A 66 4.01 16.26 2.41
CA SER A 66 4.20 14.81 2.46
C SER A 66 3.61 14.22 3.73
N LEU A 67 2.69 13.28 3.57
CA LEU A 67 2.02 12.56 4.64
C LEU A 67 2.29 11.05 4.44
N SER A 68 3.00 10.42 5.36
CA SER A 68 3.29 8.97 5.33
C SER A 68 2.89 8.32 6.64
N ASP A 69 1.95 7.37 6.62
CA ASP A 69 1.41 6.75 7.85
C ASP A 69 0.98 7.79 8.91
N SER A 70 0.32 8.86 8.49
CA SER A 70 0.05 10.04 9.32
C SER A 70 -1.37 10.58 9.13
N SER A 71 -1.78 11.52 9.99
CA SER A 71 -3.15 12.04 9.94
C SER A 71 -3.26 13.53 10.22
N ILE A 72 -4.06 14.23 9.41
CA ILE A 72 -4.54 15.59 9.68
C ILE A 72 -6.05 15.50 9.88
N THR A 73 -6.54 15.83 11.07
CA THR A 73 -7.95 15.58 11.40
C THR A 73 -8.61 16.71 12.19
N THR A 74 -9.86 16.98 11.87
CA THR A 74 -10.76 17.74 12.72
C THR A 74 -11.94 16.84 13.04
N ASN A 75 -12.25 16.68 14.32
CA ASN A 75 -13.33 15.78 14.73
C ASN A 75 -14.24 16.44 15.75
N VAL A 76 -15.55 16.14 15.64
CA VAL A 76 -16.54 16.42 16.67
C VAL A 76 -17.09 15.11 17.22
N ALA A 77 -16.81 14.85 18.49
CA ALA A 77 -17.18 13.58 19.12
C ALA A 77 -18.68 13.47 19.41
N GLN A 78 -19.34 14.56 19.79
CA GLN A 78 -20.76 14.63 20.11
C GLN A 78 -21.30 16.05 19.85
N GLY A 79 -22.63 16.19 19.86
CA GLY A 79 -23.29 17.49 19.73
C GLY A 79 -23.39 18.00 18.29
N THR A 80 -24.16 19.07 18.11
CA THR A 80 -24.65 19.48 16.78
C THR A 80 -23.67 20.36 16.01
N GLY A 81 -22.43 20.55 16.47
CA GLY A 81 -21.48 21.37 15.75
C GLY A 81 -20.77 20.63 14.63
N ARG A 82 -20.20 21.39 13.70
CA ARG A 82 -19.64 20.88 12.45
C ARG A 82 -18.26 20.25 12.64
N GLY A 83 -17.92 19.28 11.80
CA GLY A 83 -16.65 18.51 11.83
C GLY A 83 -15.35 19.30 11.70
N GLY A 84 -15.39 20.64 11.60
CA GLY A 84 -14.23 21.52 11.42
C GLY A 84 -13.83 21.67 9.95
N ASP A 85 -12.84 22.53 9.70
CA ASP A 85 -12.37 22.80 8.34
C ASP A 85 -10.88 22.50 8.21
N ILE A 86 -10.50 21.77 7.17
CA ILE A 86 -9.11 21.52 6.80
C ILE A 86 -8.84 22.20 5.47
N THR A 87 -7.79 23.01 5.40
CA THR A 87 -7.35 23.69 4.18
C THR A 87 -5.87 23.45 3.97
N ILE A 88 -5.50 22.91 2.81
CA ILE A 88 -4.13 22.78 2.34
C ILE A 88 -3.96 23.70 1.13
N GLY A 89 -3.09 24.70 1.27
CA GLY A 89 -2.96 25.81 0.34
C GLY A 89 -3.80 27.01 0.78
N ASN A 90 -3.90 28.00 -0.11
CA ASN A 90 -4.60 29.25 0.14
C ASN A 90 -5.74 29.46 -0.88
N PRO A 91 -7.01 29.28 -0.50
CA PRO A 91 -8.16 29.42 -1.40
C PRO A 91 -8.42 30.85 -1.85
N ASP A 92 -8.08 31.85 -1.04
CA ASP A 92 -8.31 33.26 -1.37
C ASP A 92 -7.42 33.72 -2.53
N THR A 93 -6.23 33.14 -2.64
CA THR A 93 -5.24 33.46 -3.68
C THR A 93 -5.15 32.39 -4.77
N GLY A 94 -5.86 31.27 -4.62
CA GLY A 94 -5.72 30.09 -5.47
C GLY A 94 -4.30 29.49 -5.46
N THR A 95 -3.46 29.86 -4.49
CA THR A 95 -2.07 29.43 -4.41
C THR A 95 -1.99 28.15 -3.61
N GLY A 96 -1.62 27.05 -4.27
CA GLY A 96 -1.41 25.74 -3.68
C GLY A 96 0.05 25.37 -3.49
N SER A 97 0.28 24.14 -3.05
CA SER A 97 1.58 23.47 -3.16
C SER A 97 1.82 22.94 -4.58
N ARG A 98 3.08 22.67 -4.93
CA ARG A 98 3.43 21.91 -6.13
C ARG A 98 3.02 20.44 -6.00
N PHE A 99 3.17 19.86 -4.81
CA PHE A 99 2.80 18.46 -4.53
C PHE A 99 2.07 18.31 -3.20
N VAL A 100 1.01 17.52 -3.19
CA VAL A 100 0.42 16.92 -1.99
C VAL A 100 0.48 15.41 -2.16
N ILE A 101 1.18 14.74 -1.28
CA ILE A 101 1.45 13.31 -1.33
C ILE A 101 0.91 12.65 -0.07
N LEU A 102 -0.01 11.70 -0.24
CA LEU A 102 -0.57 10.89 0.83
C LEU A 102 -0.17 9.43 0.62
N ASN A 103 0.57 8.86 1.56
CA ASN A 103 0.89 7.43 1.64
C ASN A 103 0.35 6.86 2.96
N HIS A 104 -0.59 5.91 2.88
CA HIS A 104 -1.31 5.35 4.03
C HIS A 104 -1.76 6.40 5.06
N SER A 105 -2.21 7.56 4.58
CA SER A 105 -2.45 8.74 5.41
C SER A 105 -3.90 9.23 5.31
N ARG A 106 -4.32 10.00 6.31
CA ARG A 106 -5.72 10.42 6.45
C ARG A 106 -5.85 11.93 6.59
N ILE A 107 -6.74 12.54 5.80
CA ILE A 107 -7.20 13.92 5.97
C ILE A 107 -8.71 13.86 6.20
N GLN A 108 -9.17 14.12 7.42
CA GLN A 108 -10.56 13.86 7.80
C GLN A 108 -11.17 15.02 8.59
N ALA A 109 -12.33 15.52 8.15
CA ALA A 109 -13.09 16.56 8.83
C ALA A 109 -14.48 16.03 9.25
N ASN A 110 -14.50 15.22 10.30
CA ASN A 110 -15.63 14.35 10.63
C ASN A 110 -16.45 14.83 11.83
N ALA A 111 -17.73 14.49 11.87
CA ALA A 111 -18.62 14.74 13.00
C ALA A 111 -19.47 13.51 13.33
N GLN A 112 -19.82 13.34 14.61
CA GLN A 112 -20.76 12.30 15.01
C GLN A 112 -22.22 12.79 14.88
N ASP A 113 -22.63 13.75 15.71
CA ASP A 113 -24.05 14.17 15.77
C ASP A 113 -24.36 15.43 14.94
N GLY A 114 -23.33 16.15 14.50
CA GLY A 114 -23.42 17.36 13.67
C GLY A 114 -23.08 17.10 12.20
N ASP A 115 -23.03 18.16 11.39
CA ASP A 115 -22.70 18.04 9.97
C ASP A 115 -21.18 17.79 9.76
N GLY A 116 -20.84 17.09 8.68
CA GLY A 116 -19.46 16.93 8.26
C GLY A 116 -18.82 18.28 7.97
N GLY A 117 -17.50 18.34 8.12
CA GLY A 117 -16.71 19.54 7.94
C GLY A 117 -16.47 19.92 6.47
N ALA A 118 -15.39 20.65 6.22
CA ALA A 118 -14.92 20.86 4.86
C ALA A 118 -13.42 20.56 4.73
N VAL A 119 -13.05 19.89 3.64
CA VAL A 119 -11.65 19.66 3.27
C VAL A 119 -11.40 20.32 1.92
N PHE A 120 -10.52 21.30 1.91
CA PHE A 120 -10.08 22.00 0.72
C PHE A 120 -8.59 21.75 0.49
N VAL A 121 -8.23 21.23 -0.68
CA VAL A 121 -6.84 20.98 -1.07
C VAL A 121 -6.57 21.66 -2.39
N ILE A 122 -5.60 22.56 -2.43
CA ILE A 122 -5.17 23.25 -3.64
C ILE A 122 -3.72 22.86 -3.89
N THR A 123 -3.46 22.22 -5.03
CA THR A 123 -2.14 21.73 -5.38
C THR A 123 -2.00 21.57 -6.89
N GLU A 124 -0.79 21.68 -7.43
CA GLU A 124 -0.56 21.37 -8.84
C GLU A 124 -0.62 19.86 -9.10
N ASN A 125 -0.15 19.06 -8.15
CA ASN A 125 -0.15 17.60 -8.23
C ASN A 125 -0.72 17.01 -6.93
N PHE A 126 -1.73 16.16 -7.06
CA PHE A 126 -2.33 15.43 -5.95
C PHE A 126 -2.10 13.94 -6.11
N LEU A 127 -1.23 13.36 -5.27
CA LEU A 127 -0.83 11.96 -5.33
C LEU A 127 -1.30 11.24 -4.06
N ILE A 128 -2.09 10.18 -4.23
CA ILE A 128 -2.67 9.43 -3.12
C ILE A 128 -2.44 7.93 -3.30
N SER A 129 -1.91 7.27 -2.28
CA SER A 129 -1.74 5.81 -2.27
C SER A 129 -3.07 5.10 -2.06
N PHE A 130 -3.13 3.84 -2.47
CA PHE A 130 -4.18 2.93 -2.01
C PHE A 130 -4.18 2.90 -0.46
N GLY A 131 -5.36 3.00 0.15
CA GLY A 131 -5.52 3.03 1.61
C GLY A 131 -5.41 4.41 2.28
N SER A 132 -5.01 5.46 1.54
CA SER A 132 -5.12 6.84 2.04
C SER A 132 -6.56 7.36 1.89
N ILE A 133 -7.00 8.22 2.80
CA ILE A 133 -8.39 8.70 2.88
C ILE A 133 -8.43 10.22 2.96
N VAL A 134 -9.27 10.84 2.13
CA VAL A 134 -9.68 12.24 2.27
C VAL A 134 -11.18 12.30 2.41
N GLU A 135 -11.67 12.82 3.54
CA GLU A 135 -13.08 12.69 3.92
C GLU A 135 -13.57 13.89 4.73
N ALA A 136 -14.84 14.24 4.54
CA ALA A 136 -15.58 15.07 5.47
C ALA A 136 -16.96 14.43 5.68
N SER A 137 -17.11 13.59 6.70
CA SER A 137 -18.33 12.79 6.90
C SER A 137 -19.04 13.08 8.23
N SER A 138 -20.32 12.69 8.28
CA SER A 138 -21.15 12.77 9.48
C SER A 138 -21.84 11.43 9.75
N ALA A 139 -21.79 10.95 10.99
CA ALA A 139 -22.53 9.73 11.37
C ALA A 139 -24.06 9.91 11.30
N ARG A 140 -24.55 11.16 11.36
CA ARG A 140 -25.96 11.51 11.16
C ARG A 140 -26.39 11.46 9.68
N GLY A 141 -25.44 11.36 8.75
CA GLY A 141 -25.68 11.27 7.30
C GLY A 141 -25.55 12.60 6.56
N ASN A 142 -25.34 13.73 7.26
CA ASN A 142 -25.08 15.03 6.65
C ASN A 142 -23.59 15.19 6.35
N ASN A 143 -23.12 14.58 5.26
CA ASN A 143 -21.72 14.67 4.86
C ASN A 143 -21.31 16.10 4.51
N GLY A 144 -20.05 16.38 4.78
CA GLY A 144 -19.39 17.64 4.51
C GLY A 144 -18.95 17.78 3.05
N THR A 145 -18.10 18.76 2.79
CA THR A 145 -17.58 19.03 1.44
C THR A 145 -16.10 18.67 1.34
N VAL A 146 -15.74 17.87 0.35
CA VAL A 146 -14.34 17.66 -0.04
C VAL A 146 -14.14 18.26 -1.42
N ARG A 147 -13.22 19.23 -1.52
CA ARG A 147 -12.85 19.87 -2.79
C ARG A 147 -11.35 19.81 -2.97
N ILE A 148 -10.92 19.14 -4.03
CA ILE A 148 -9.52 19.04 -4.43
C ILE A 148 -9.38 19.78 -5.76
N GLU A 149 -8.62 20.85 -5.75
CA GLU A 149 -8.24 21.63 -6.93
C GLU A 149 -6.83 21.24 -7.33
N ALA A 150 -6.75 20.33 -8.30
CA ALA A 150 -5.52 19.97 -8.97
C ALA A 150 -5.79 19.84 -10.47
N PRO A 151 -4.96 20.43 -11.35
CA PRO A 151 -5.04 20.20 -12.79
C PRO A 151 -4.99 18.70 -13.10
N ASP A 152 -5.70 18.28 -14.15
CA ASP A 152 -5.60 16.91 -14.63
C ASP A 152 -4.16 16.62 -15.07
N LEU A 153 -3.54 15.63 -14.43
CA LEU A 153 -2.23 15.13 -14.82
C LEU A 153 -2.38 14.31 -16.11
N ASP A 154 -2.12 14.92 -17.26
CA ASP A 154 -2.12 14.22 -18.55
C ASP A 154 -0.84 13.38 -18.71
N ILE A 155 -0.91 12.12 -18.27
CA ILE A 155 0.19 11.14 -18.39
C ILE A 155 0.31 10.61 -19.84
N SER A 156 -0.68 10.87 -20.71
CA SER A 156 -0.71 10.29 -22.06
C SER A 156 0.41 10.81 -22.96
N GLY A 157 0.87 12.05 -22.74
CA GLY A 157 2.00 12.64 -23.47
C GLY A 157 3.39 12.14 -23.04
N GLY A 158 3.51 11.52 -21.86
CA GLY A 158 4.77 11.01 -21.30
C GLY A 158 5.01 9.51 -21.53
N LEU A 159 3.96 8.78 -21.91
CA LEU A 159 4.03 7.36 -22.28
C LEU A 159 4.42 7.22 -23.76
N THR A 160 5.46 7.92 -24.19
CA THR A 160 6.20 7.51 -25.38
C THR A 160 6.78 6.14 -25.08
N ILE A 161 6.22 5.12 -25.74
CA ILE A 161 6.66 3.73 -25.84
C ILE A 161 8.04 3.51 -25.20
N LEU A 162 8.07 2.87 -24.03
CA LEU A 162 9.31 2.38 -23.46
C LEU A 162 9.95 1.50 -24.53
N SER A 163 11.14 1.88 -25.02
CA SER A 163 11.85 1.14 -26.06
C SER A 163 12.19 -0.25 -25.53
N GLY A 164 11.29 -1.19 -25.81
CA GLY A 164 11.45 -2.59 -25.47
C GLY A 164 12.47 -3.19 -26.41
N ASN A 165 13.73 -3.22 -25.99
CA ASN A 165 14.66 -4.18 -26.54
C ASN A 165 14.20 -5.54 -26.04
N PHE A 166 13.33 -6.21 -26.81
CA PHE A 166 12.96 -7.58 -26.53
C PHE A 166 14.22 -8.43 -26.66
N PHE A 167 14.62 -9.05 -25.56
CA PHE A 167 15.63 -10.10 -25.60
C PHE A 167 15.09 -11.22 -26.47
N ASP A 168 15.88 -11.64 -27.45
CA ASP A 168 15.57 -12.75 -28.33
C ASP A 168 15.61 -14.06 -27.54
N ALA A 169 14.48 -14.40 -26.92
CA ALA A 169 14.32 -15.58 -26.07
C ALA A 169 14.48 -16.89 -26.86
N THR A 170 14.52 -16.87 -28.20
CA THR A 170 14.76 -18.09 -28.99
C THR A 170 16.16 -18.67 -28.78
N ARG A 171 17.11 -17.91 -28.24
CA ARG A 171 18.46 -18.41 -27.87
C ARG A 171 18.52 -19.11 -26.51
N TRP A 172 17.50 -18.96 -25.68
CA TRP A 172 17.38 -19.59 -24.36
C TRP A 172 16.12 -20.46 -24.22
N ALA A 173 15.35 -20.59 -25.30
CA ALA A 173 14.26 -21.53 -25.39
C ALA A 173 14.86 -22.94 -25.37
N SER A 174 14.56 -23.67 -24.29
CA SER A 174 14.84 -25.11 -24.21
C SER A 174 14.31 -25.81 -25.45
N THR A 175 15.10 -26.73 -26.01
CA THR A 175 14.73 -27.54 -27.17
C THR A 175 13.30 -28.09 -26.99
N PRO A 176 12.37 -27.80 -27.91
CA PRO A 176 10.98 -28.25 -27.83
C PRO A 176 10.92 -29.75 -27.58
N CYS A 177 10.00 -30.19 -26.72
CA CYS A 177 9.90 -31.60 -26.33
C CYS A 177 9.70 -32.55 -27.53
N GLU A 178 9.10 -32.06 -28.62
CA GLU A 178 8.91 -32.82 -29.86
C GLU A 178 10.21 -33.07 -30.64
N ALA A 179 11.25 -32.26 -30.44
CA ALA A 179 12.57 -32.41 -31.07
C ALA A 179 13.57 -33.19 -30.21
N ARG A 180 13.16 -33.71 -29.04
CA ARG A 180 14.01 -34.47 -28.11
C ARG A 180 14.02 -35.99 -28.40
N SER A 181 13.81 -36.40 -29.65
CA SER A 181 13.59 -37.81 -30.01
C SER A 181 14.82 -38.72 -29.93
N ASP A 182 16.02 -38.18 -29.73
CA ASP A 182 17.28 -38.95 -29.82
C ASP A 182 18.28 -38.73 -28.66
N GLU A 183 17.88 -38.09 -27.55
CA GLU A 183 18.75 -38.03 -26.36
C GLU A 183 18.56 -39.23 -25.43
N PRO A 184 19.63 -39.74 -24.78
CA PRO A 184 19.53 -40.87 -23.87
C PRO A 184 18.64 -40.51 -22.67
N GLU A 185 17.41 -41.03 -22.66
CA GLU A 185 16.52 -40.87 -21.52
C GLU A 185 17.12 -41.51 -20.26
N SER A 186 17.10 -40.77 -19.16
CA SER A 186 17.56 -41.27 -17.87
C SER A 186 16.63 -42.38 -17.38
N ARG A 187 17.09 -43.63 -17.49
CA ARG A 187 16.36 -44.81 -17.02
C ARG A 187 16.71 -45.12 -15.57
N PHE A 188 15.69 -45.10 -14.71
CA PHE A 188 15.78 -45.56 -13.33
C PHE A 188 15.47 -47.06 -13.27
N GLU A 189 16.49 -47.89 -13.09
CA GLU A 189 16.31 -49.32 -12.83
C GLU A 189 16.18 -49.58 -11.33
N VAL A 190 14.99 -50.02 -10.90
CA VAL A 190 14.81 -50.55 -9.55
C VAL A 190 15.22 -52.02 -9.53
N ARG A 191 16.43 -52.29 -9.02
CA ARG A 191 16.87 -53.66 -8.72
C ARG A 191 16.48 -54.02 -7.30
N THR A 192 15.56 -54.96 -7.14
CA THR A 192 15.22 -55.51 -5.83
C THR A 192 16.23 -56.59 -5.45
N HIS A 193 17.03 -56.33 -4.43
CA HIS A 193 17.89 -57.34 -3.83
C HIS A 193 17.10 -58.03 -2.71
N ILE A 194 16.73 -59.30 -2.91
CA ILE A 194 16.13 -60.10 -1.86
C ILE A 194 17.26 -60.57 -0.94
N ILE A 195 17.51 -59.84 0.14
CA ILE A 195 18.40 -60.30 1.21
C ILE A 195 17.61 -61.28 2.07
N ARG A 196 17.86 -62.58 1.91
CA ARG A 196 17.37 -63.58 2.86
C ARG A 196 18.18 -63.45 4.16
N PRO A 197 17.54 -63.37 5.34
CA PRO A 197 18.28 -63.35 6.60
C PRO A 197 19.05 -64.66 6.75
N VAL A 198 20.38 -64.59 6.81
CA VAL A 198 21.20 -65.72 7.23
C VAL A 198 21.15 -65.82 8.76
N PRO A 199 20.97 -67.02 9.34
CA PRO A 199 21.09 -67.20 10.78
C PRO A 199 22.52 -66.89 11.24
N PHE A 200 22.64 -66.32 12.45
CA PHE A 200 23.92 -65.95 13.04
C PHE A 200 24.81 -67.18 13.23
N GLY A 201 25.88 -67.25 12.42
CA GLY A 201 26.95 -68.23 12.54
C GLY A 201 27.41 -68.72 11.17
N ASP A 202 28.23 -67.93 10.47
CA ASP A 202 29.49 -68.38 9.84
C ASP A 202 30.08 -67.31 8.92
N CYS A 203 31.42 -67.25 8.92
CA CYS A 203 32.23 -66.28 8.20
C CYS A 203 32.29 -66.56 6.68
N LEU A 204 32.21 -65.45 5.92
CA LEU A 204 32.77 -65.12 4.60
C LEU A 204 33.14 -66.26 3.63
N ILE A 205 32.67 -66.15 2.37
CA ILE A 205 33.49 -66.18 1.15
C ILE A 205 32.71 -65.45 0.03
N SER A 206 33.42 -64.58 -0.69
CA SER A 206 32.98 -63.96 -1.94
C SER A 206 32.95 -65.02 -3.03
N ASP A 207 31.92 -65.07 -3.86
CA ASP A 207 32.10 -65.47 -5.26
C ASP A 207 31.03 -64.87 -6.17
N ASN A 208 31.52 -64.24 -7.24
CA ASN A 208 30.75 -63.80 -8.38
C ASN A 208 30.22 -65.04 -9.12
N ALA A 209 28.91 -65.25 -9.19
CA ALA A 209 28.34 -66.16 -10.18
C ALA A 209 26.88 -65.81 -10.55
N ASP A 210 26.73 -65.59 -11.85
CA ASP A 210 25.60 -65.90 -12.72
C ASP A 210 24.30 -65.09 -12.69
N ILE A 211 24.24 -64.23 -13.70
CA ILE A 211 23.05 -63.62 -14.32
C ILE A 211 22.22 -64.74 -14.98
N LEU A 212 20.98 -64.94 -14.52
CA LEU A 212 19.96 -65.63 -15.31
C LEU A 212 18.71 -64.75 -15.41
N SER A 213 18.49 -64.28 -16.64
CA SER A 213 17.30 -63.58 -17.14
C SER A 213 16.09 -64.51 -17.13
N SER A 214 14.93 -64.02 -16.70
CA SER A 214 13.64 -64.63 -17.03
C SER A 214 12.65 -63.52 -17.41
N GLU A 215 12.41 -63.39 -18.71
CA GLU A 215 11.29 -62.67 -19.30
C GLU A 215 9.96 -63.35 -18.96
N LYS A 216 8.95 -62.56 -18.58
CA LYS A 216 7.54 -62.95 -18.77
C LYS A 216 6.70 -61.73 -19.14
N GLN A 217 6.37 -61.69 -20.42
CA GLN A 217 5.32 -60.89 -21.06
C GLN A 217 3.96 -61.11 -20.38
N LEU A 218 3.21 -60.03 -20.11
CA LEU A 218 1.77 -60.09 -19.88
C LEU A 218 1.06 -58.92 -20.59
N THR A 219 0.04 -59.34 -21.33
CA THR A 219 -0.70 -58.71 -22.42
C THR A 219 -1.72 -57.65 -22.01
N LEU A 220 -1.96 -56.73 -22.96
CA LEU A 220 -3.02 -55.72 -23.03
C LEU A 220 -4.44 -56.26 -22.79
N LEU A 221 -5.27 -55.46 -22.12
CA LEU A 221 -6.72 -55.43 -22.38
C LEU A 221 -7.27 -54.00 -22.25
N SER A 222 -7.74 -53.47 -23.37
CA SER A 222 -8.50 -52.23 -23.54
C SER A 222 -9.98 -52.45 -23.27
N ILE A 223 -10.67 -51.51 -22.61
CA ILE A 223 -12.12 -51.23 -22.80
C ILE A 223 -12.38 -49.74 -22.48
N TRP A 224 -12.99 -49.05 -23.44
CA TRP A 224 -13.62 -47.74 -23.33
C TRP A 224 -15.06 -47.88 -22.82
N LEU A 225 -15.52 -46.93 -22.02
CA LEU A 225 -16.85 -46.30 -22.11
C LEU A 225 -16.76 -44.86 -21.60
#